data_AF-A0A8D8F5E6-F1
#
_entry.id   AF-A0A8D8F5E6-F1
#
_cell.length_a   1.000
_cell.length_b   1.000
_cell.length_c   1.000
_cell.angle_alpha   90.00
_cell.angle_beta   90.00
_cell.angle_gamma   90.00
#
_symmetry.space_group_name_H-M   'P 1'
#
loop_
_entity.id
_entity.type
_entity.pdbx_description
1 polymer ?
#
loop_
_entity_poly.entity_id
_entity_poly.type
_entity_poly.pdbx_seq_one_letter_code
_entity_poly.pdbx_strand_id
1 'polypeptide(L)'
;MSIIKCCFEPVEMPEFLDSFVKKCTEGCCCGCCSALRPRYKRLVDNIFPVNPEDGLVKANMEKLTFYSLRSPEKLDRIGEYLYQRASKDINRKRYKFVEIAMESMDLLLMACHAQILNLFVESFLRMVQKLLEDTNPTLQIMATNSFVRFANIEEDTPSYHRRYDFFISKFSSMCYGNNDDLELRDSIRMAGIKGLQGVIRKTVSDDLVENIWEKQHMEKIVPSLLFNMQSVSGSKSVDQEATPSTPPVLAEAVLRELVSRASFGHIRAVLKPLLMHMDNHKLWVPNRFAIDTFRIVMISIQPQYSYTVVETLMSHLDQNLASSPKTRTSLAVVLSKIIAIAAGESVGPSALDIINNLLTHLKTSVSTQHESTPEETQYQEALINALGEFANHHPDYQKIEIMLFIMNTVPDPSKKNKGDTLLQNILLKSLLKVGTQYRTVSFEKAFPVSFLQPLLKMARASSLPIRVIVMQIF
;
A
#
# COMPACT_ATOMS: atom_id res chain seq x y z
N MET A 1 -10.70 -80.25 -15.50
CA MET A 1 -9.36 -80.63 -15.04
C MET A 1 -8.55 -79.34 -14.87
N SER A 2 -8.26 -79.01 -13.60
CA SER A 2 -7.19 -78.15 -13.01
C SER A 2 -6.79 -76.86 -13.74
N ILE A 3 -6.89 -75.63 -13.19
CA ILE A 3 -6.66 -75.09 -11.83
C ILE A 3 -5.35 -75.58 -11.21
N ILE A 4 -4.31 -74.74 -11.31
CA ILE A 4 -3.19 -74.70 -10.36
C ILE A 4 -3.14 -73.28 -9.79
N LYS A 5 -3.51 -73.18 -8.51
CA LYS A 5 -3.27 -72.06 -7.61
C LYS A 5 -1.78 -72.06 -7.22
N CYS A 6 -1.17 -70.88 -7.13
CA CYS A 6 -0.05 -70.66 -6.22
C CYS A 6 -0.45 -69.51 -5.28
N CYS A 7 -0.57 -69.85 -4.01
CA CYS A 7 -0.89 -68.97 -2.90
C CYS A 7 0.34 -68.10 -2.56
N PHE A 8 0.16 -66.79 -2.49
CA PHE A 8 0.91 -65.94 -1.57
C PHE A 8 -0.10 -64.96 -0.98
N GLU A 9 -0.56 -65.26 0.23
CA GLU A 9 -1.26 -64.32 1.08
C GLU A 9 -0.29 -63.19 1.47
N PRO A 10 -0.75 -61.93 1.55
CA PRO A 10 0.01 -60.88 2.20
C PRO A 10 0.05 -61.17 3.70
N VAL A 11 1.25 -61.28 4.26
CA VAL A 11 1.46 -61.35 5.71
C VAL A 11 0.99 -60.03 6.32
N GLU A 12 -0.13 -60.06 7.04
CA GLU A 12 -0.54 -58.97 7.92
C GLU A 12 0.53 -58.77 8.99
N MET A 13 1.21 -57.62 8.93
CA MET A 13 2.13 -57.19 9.98
C MET A 13 1.30 -56.79 11.22
N PRO A 14 1.60 -57.32 12.41
CA PRO A 14 0.83 -56.99 13.62
C PRO A 14 0.96 -55.49 13.97
N GLU A 15 -0.17 -54.82 14.22
CA GLU A 15 -0.28 -53.41 14.67
C GLU A 15 0.59 -53.08 15.91
N PHE A 16 1.03 -54.10 16.64
CA PHE A 16 1.97 -53.99 17.75
C PHE A 16 3.35 -53.43 17.33
N LEU A 17 3.88 -53.79 16.16
CA LEU A 17 5.20 -53.35 15.71
C LEU A 17 5.23 -51.85 15.38
N ASP A 18 4.17 -51.32 14.77
CA ASP A 18 4.04 -49.88 14.48
C ASP A 18 3.88 -49.07 15.77
N SER A 19 3.13 -49.60 16.75
CA SER A 19 3.01 -49.01 18.09
C SER A 19 4.34 -48.99 18.85
N PHE A 20 5.15 -50.04 18.72
CA PHE A 20 6.46 -50.16 19.37
C PHE A 20 7.49 -49.21 18.75
N VAL A 21 7.50 -49.07 17.42
CA VAL A 21 8.39 -48.14 16.70
C VAL A 21 8.00 -46.68 16.99
N LYS A 22 6.71 -46.35 17.06
CA LYS A 22 6.24 -45.02 17.47
C LYS A 22 6.67 -44.69 18.91
N LYS A 23 6.46 -45.62 19.86
CA LYS A 23 6.86 -45.43 21.28
C LYS A 23 8.37 -45.32 21.48
N CYS A 24 9.20 -45.97 20.67
CA CYS A 24 10.65 -45.82 20.75
C CYS A 24 11.18 -44.46 20.26
N THR A 25 10.38 -43.70 19.48
CA THR A 25 10.80 -42.39 18.96
C THR A 25 10.49 -41.19 19.85
N GLU A 26 9.59 -41.34 20.83
CA GLU A 26 9.12 -40.21 21.65
C GLU A 26 9.79 -40.09 23.04
N GLY A 27 10.63 -41.03 23.47
CA GLY A 27 11.19 -40.95 24.83
C GLY A 27 12.35 -41.86 25.16
N CYS A 28 13.32 -42.08 24.26
CA CYS A 28 14.49 -42.89 24.59
C CYS A 28 15.71 -42.02 25.01
N CYS A 29 15.92 -41.91 26.32
CA CYS A 29 17.05 -41.25 27.00
C CYS A 29 18.31 -42.15 27.12
N CYS A 30 18.62 -43.00 26.13
CA CYS A 30 19.85 -43.82 26.15
C CYS A 30 20.61 -43.74 24.83
N GLY A 31 21.91 -43.40 24.90
CA GLY A 31 22.83 -43.13 23.79
C GLY A 31 23.19 -44.30 22.87
N CYS A 32 22.37 -45.35 22.78
CA CYS A 32 22.63 -46.53 21.94
C CYS A 32 21.78 -46.59 20.65
N CYS A 33 20.83 -45.67 20.46
CA CYS A 33 19.89 -45.70 19.31
C CYS A 33 20.31 -44.84 18.10
N SER A 34 21.53 -44.29 18.09
CA SER A 34 22.01 -43.43 17.00
C SER A 34 22.09 -44.15 15.65
N ALA A 35 22.29 -45.47 15.63
CA ALA A 35 22.40 -46.27 14.40
C ALA A 35 21.06 -46.50 13.67
N LEU A 36 19.93 -46.51 14.40
CA LEU A 36 18.59 -46.73 13.85
C LEU A 36 17.91 -45.43 13.40
N ARG A 37 18.50 -44.26 13.68
CA ARG A 37 17.95 -42.98 13.23
C ARG A 37 18.17 -42.78 11.73
N PRO A 38 17.12 -42.38 10.97
CA PRO A 38 17.26 -42.02 9.57
C PRO A 38 18.41 -41.04 9.33
N ARG A 39 19.17 -41.26 8.25
CA ARG A 39 20.39 -40.49 7.94
C ARG A 39 20.16 -38.98 7.94
N TYR A 40 19.04 -38.50 7.38
CA TYR A 40 18.71 -37.08 7.34
C TYR A 40 18.56 -36.46 8.74
N LYS A 41 17.95 -37.18 9.71
CA LYS A 41 17.82 -36.69 11.10
C LYS A 41 19.18 -36.53 11.76
N ARG A 42 20.09 -37.48 11.53
CA ARG A 42 21.46 -37.40 12.05
C ARG A 42 22.24 -36.22 11.46
N LEU A 43 22.09 -35.98 10.16
CA LEU A 43 22.72 -34.83 9.50
C LEU A 43 22.19 -33.51 10.08
N VAL A 44 20.88 -33.40 10.30
CA VAL A 44 20.28 -32.24 10.98
C VAL A 44 20.77 -32.12 12.42
N ASP A 45 20.75 -33.18 13.22
CA ASP A 45 21.22 -33.15 14.61
C ASP A 45 22.66 -32.64 14.74
N ASN A 46 23.52 -33.01 13.78
CA ASN A 46 24.94 -32.64 13.77
C ASN A 46 25.21 -31.16 13.45
N ILE A 47 24.24 -30.41 12.93
CA ILE A 47 24.42 -28.97 12.69
C ILE A 47 24.31 -28.15 13.99
N PHE A 48 23.69 -28.73 15.03
CA PHE A 48 23.50 -28.10 16.32
C PHE A 48 24.69 -28.40 17.24
N PRO A 49 25.36 -27.37 17.80
CA PRO A 49 26.41 -27.56 18.78
C PRO A 49 25.83 -28.02 20.13
N VAL A 50 26.72 -28.49 21.02
CA VAL A 50 26.36 -28.80 22.42
C VAL A 50 26.07 -27.50 23.18
N ASN A 51 26.91 -26.47 22.97
CA ASN A 51 26.71 -25.13 23.52
C ASN A 51 26.04 -24.25 22.45
N PRO A 52 24.83 -23.71 22.71
CA PRO A 52 24.10 -22.91 21.74
C PRO A 52 24.81 -21.62 21.28
N GLU A 53 25.71 -21.07 22.10
CA GLU A 53 26.45 -19.85 21.76
C GLU A 53 27.50 -20.08 20.67
N ASP A 54 27.89 -21.33 20.40
CA ASP A 54 28.87 -21.67 19.36
C ASP A 54 28.30 -21.49 17.94
N GLY A 55 26.97 -21.32 17.82
CA GLY A 55 26.28 -21.09 16.55
C GLY A 55 26.23 -22.31 15.62
N LEU A 56 25.77 -22.10 14.39
CA LEU A 56 25.61 -23.16 13.40
C LEU A 56 26.95 -23.80 13.03
N VAL A 57 27.04 -25.14 13.11
CA VAL A 57 28.24 -25.89 12.71
C VAL A 57 28.36 -25.96 11.18
N LYS A 58 29.02 -24.96 10.59
CA LYS A 58 29.11 -24.73 9.12
C LYS A 58 29.52 -25.97 8.32
N ALA A 59 30.56 -26.70 8.75
CA ALA A 59 31.03 -27.90 8.04
C ALA A 59 29.99 -29.03 8.01
N ASN A 60 29.11 -29.12 9.02
CA ASN A 60 28.01 -30.09 9.02
C ASN A 60 26.81 -29.57 8.22
N MET A 61 26.60 -28.25 8.20
CA MET A 61 25.62 -27.61 7.33
C MET A 61 25.92 -27.85 5.85
N GLU A 62 27.17 -27.70 5.41
CA GLU A 62 27.58 -27.99 4.02
C GLU A 62 27.26 -29.44 3.61
N LYS A 63 27.51 -30.40 4.51
CA LYS A 63 27.14 -31.81 4.30
C LYS A 63 25.63 -32.00 4.20
N LEU A 64 24.85 -31.29 5.01
CA LEU A 64 23.39 -31.32 4.94
C LEU A 64 22.89 -30.71 3.62
N THR A 65 23.40 -29.56 3.21
CA THR A 65 23.09 -28.91 1.93
C THR A 65 23.40 -29.84 0.76
N PHE A 66 24.59 -30.43 0.73
CA PHE A 66 24.97 -31.38 -0.31
C PHE A 66 24.07 -32.62 -0.34
N TYR A 67 23.68 -33.14 0.83
CA TYR A 67 22.75 -34.25 0.92
C TYR A 67 21.36 -33.87 0.38
N SER A 68 20.86 -32.69 0.73
CA SER A 68 19.58 -32.15 0.24
C SER A 68 19.56 -31.99 -1.29
N LEU A 69 20.65 -31.50 -1.88
CA LEU A 69 20.77 -31.34 -3.35
C LEU A 69 20.82 -32.68 -4.08
N ARG A 70 21.40 -33.72 -3.48
CA ARG A 70 21.44 -35.08 -4.04
C ARG A 70 20.15 -35.86 -3.85
N SER A 71 19.33 -35.50 -2.86
CA SER A 71 18.08 -36.19 -2.52
C SER A 71 16.95 -35.18 -2.27
N PRO A 72 16.44 -34.53 -3.33
CA PRO A 72 15.34 -33.55 -3.27
C PRO A 72 14.13 -34.03 -2.46
N GLU A 73 13.78 -35.32 -2.56
CA GLU A 73 12.64 -35.93 -1.87
C GLU A 73 12.80 -36.00 -0.34
N LYS A 74 14.00 -35.77 0.17
CA LYS A 74 14.27 -35.70 1.62
C LYS A 74 14.22 -34.28 2.16
N LEU A 75 14.29 -33.27 1.29
CA LEU A 75 14.32 -31.87 1.70
C LEU A 75 13.06 -31.50 2.49
N ASP A 76 11.89 -31.97 2.06
CA ASP A 76 10.63 -31.83 2.80
C ASP A 76 10.73 -32.37 4.25
N ARG A 77 11.21 -33.62 4.40
CA ARG A 77 11.38 -34.26 5.72
C ARG A 77 12.41 -33.55 6.60
N ILE A 78 13.43 -32.95 5.98
CA ILE A 78 14.43 -32.13 6.67
C ILE A 78 13.77 -30.85 7.19
N GLY A 79 12.99 -30.17 6.34
CA GLY A 79 12.21 -28.98 6.71
C GLY A 79 11.25 -29.26 7.87
N GLU A 80 10.43 -30.29 7.78
CA GLU A 80 9.48 -30.66 8.84
C GLU A 80 10.21 -31.02 10.15
N TYR A 81 11.35 -31.71 10.08
CA TYR A 81 12.11 -32.06 11.27
C TYR A 81 12.73 -30.83 11.95
N LEU A 82 13.28 -29.89 11.17
CA LEU A 82 13.77 -28.60 11.67
C LEU A 82 12.63 -27.81 12.33
N TYR A 83 11.46 -27.75 11.69
CA TYR A 83 10.25 -27.11 12.24
C TYR A 83 9.82 -27.69 13.59
N GLN A 84 9.71 -29.02 13.68
CA GLN A 84 9.32 -29.70 14.92
C GLN A 84 10.34 -29.45 16.05
N ARG A 85 11.62 -29.44 15.72
CA ARG A 85 12.69 -29.17 16.70
C ARG A 85 12.62 -27.73 17.21
N ALA A 86 12.59 -26.75 16.32
CA ALA A 86 12.51 -25.35 16.70
C ALA A 86 11.22 -25.05 17.49
N SER A 87 10.08 -25.65 17.11
CA SER A 87 8.83 -25.52 17.86
C SER A 87 8.95 -25.99 19.31
N LYS A 88 9.65 -27.10 19.55
CA LYS A 88 9.95 -27.58 20.92
C LYS A 88 10.88 -26.61 21.66
N ASP A 89 11.82 -25.99 20.95
CA ASP A 89 12.80 -25.07 21.53
C ASP A 89 12.23 -23.70 21.86
N ILE A 90 11.28 -23.21 21.05
CA ILE A 90 10.45 -22.03 21.36
C ILE A 90 9.68 -22.28 22.67
N ASN A 91 8.98 -23.41 22.79
CA ASN A 91 8.22 -23.75 24.01
C ASN A 91 9.12 -23.86 25.26
N ARG A 92 10.40 -24.22 25.08
CA ARG A 92 11.40 -24.33 26.15
C ARG A 92 12.22 -23.04 26.34
N LYS A 93 11.90 -21.97 25.60
CA LYS A 93 12.63 -20.68 25.59
C LYS A 93 14.12 -20.81 25.28
N ARG A 94 14.52 -21.81 24.50
CA ARG A 94 15.90 -22.02 24.07
C ARG A 94 16.19 -21.32 22.74
N TYR A 95 16.08 -20.00 22.75
CA TYR A 95 16.03 -19.20 21.52
C TYR A 95 17.26 -19.36 20.62
N LYS A 96 18.46 -19.49 21.17
CA LYS A 96 19.68 -19.73 20.37
C LYS A 96 19.62 -20.97 19.47
N PHE A 97 19.02 -22.06 19.93
CA PHE A 97 18.82 -23.24 19.07
C PHE A 97 17.77 -22.98 17.98
N VAL A 98 16.80 -22.10 18.25
CA VAL A 98 15.82 -21.65 17.26
C VAL A 98 16.50 -20.80 16.19
N GLU A 99 17.44 -19.92 16.58
CA GLU A 99 18.25 -19.12 15.64
C GLU A 99 19.02 -20.04 14.67
N ILE A 100 19.69 -21.07 15.19
CA ILE A 100 20.43 -22.06 14.38
C ILE A 100 19.48 -22.82 13.43
N ALA A 101 18.29 -23.20 13.89
CA ALA A 101 17.31 -23.91 13.05
C ALA A 101 16.81 -23.03 11.90
N MET A 102 16.53 -21.75 12.16
CA MET A 102 16.10 -20.79 11.14
C MET A 102 17.23 -20.47 10.16
N GLU A 103 18.46 -20.24 10.64
CA GLU A 103 19.64 -20.02 9.79
C GLU A 103 19.88 -21.22 8.86
N SER A 104 19.72 -22.44 9.38
CA SER A 104 19.83 -23.67 8.57
C SER A 104 18.77 -23.73 7.47
N MET A 105 17.52 -23.37 7.80
CA MET A 105 16.44 -23.31 6.82
C MET A 105 16.69 -22.25 5.74
N ASP A 106 17.21 -21.07 6.10
CA ASP A 106 17.59 -20.02 5.14
C ASP A 106 18.69 -20.51 4.18
N LEU A 107 19.72 -21.18 4.70
CA LEU A 107 20.80 -21.71 3.86
C LEU A 107 20.33 -22.80 2.91
N LEU A 108 19.43 -23.68 3.37
CA LEU A 108 18.80 -24.67 2.49
C LEU A 108 17.93 -24.02 1.42
N LEU A 109 17.15 -22.99 1.80
CA LEU A 109 16.29 -22.26 0.88
C LEU A 109 17.12 -21.59 -0.23
N MET A 110 18.23 -20.95 0.11
CA MET A 110 19.09 -20.27 -0.86
C MET A 110 19.94 -21.21 -1.72
N ALA A 111 20.20 -22.43 -1.24
CA ALA A 111 21.03 -23.40 -1.95
C ALA A 111 20.26 -24.27 -2.95
N CYS A 112 18.94 -24.43 -2.77
CA CYS A 112 18.11 -25.30 -3.60
C CYS A 112 17.29 -24.48 -4.63
N HIS A 113 17.20 -24.96 -5.87
CA HIS A 113 16.39 -24.35 -6.94
C HIS A 113 14.88 -24.59 -6.72
N ALA A 114 14.01 -23.67 -7.15
CA ALA A 114 12.58 -23.64 -6.85
C ALA A 114 11.78 -24.87 -7.27
N GLN A 115 12.18 -25.55 -8.36
CA GLN A 115 11.52 -26.79 -8.79
C GLN A 115 11.56 -27.90 -7.71
N ILE A 116 12.49 -27.81 -6.76
CA ILE A 116 12.68 -28.74 -5.64
C ILE A 116 12.03 -28.22 -4.33
N LEU A 117 11.66 -26.95 -4.26
CA LEU A 117 11.31 -26.25 -3.02
C LEU A 117 9.83 -26.40 -2.59
N ASN A 118 8.94 -26.93 -3.43
CA ASN A 118 7.49 -26.83 -3.23
C ASN A 118 6.96 -27.30 -1.85
N LEU A 119 7.47 -28.41 -1.31
CA LEU A 119 7.07 -28.89 0.03
C LEU A 119 7.94 -28.33 1.16
N PHE A 120 9.21 -28.03 0.86
CA PHE A 120 10.12 -27.41 1.81
C PHE A 120 9.66 -26.01 2.22
N VAL A 121 9.17 -25.22 1.26
CA VAL A 121 8.68 -23.86 1.50
C VAL A 121 7.44 -23.88 2.40
N GLU A 122 6.60 -24.92 2.35
CA GLU A 122 5.53 -25.07 3.33
C GLU A 122 6.07 -25.18 4.76
N SER A 123 7.05 -26.05 4.98
CA SER A 123 7.71 -26.20 6.29
C SER A 123 8.43 -24.91 6.72
N PHE A 124 9.06 -24.21 5.78
CA PHE A 124 9.70 -22.91 6.00
C PHE A 124 8.69 -21.85 6.44
N LEU A 125 7.58 -21.67 5.71
CA LEU A 125 6.57 -20.68 6.05
C LEU A 125 5.86 -21.02 7.37
N ARG A 126 5.70 -22.30 7.70
CA ARG A 126 5.24 -22.73 9.04
C ARG A 126 6.21 -22.34 10.14
N MET A 127 7.53 -22.46 9.91
CA MET A 127 8.55 -21.99 10.84
C MET A 127 8.46 -20.47 11.03
N VAL A 128 8.45 -19.71 9.94
CA VAL A 128 8.33 -18.24 9.97
C VAL A 128 7.08 -17.82 10.73
N GLN A 129 5.92 -18.43 10.42
CA GLN A 129 4.67 -18.18 11.14
C GLN A 129 4.84 -18.45 12.64
N LYS A 130 5.42 -19.60 13.02
CA LYS A 130 5.58 -19.96 14.43
C LYS A 130 6.47 -18.99 15.21
N LEU A 131 7.52 -18.49 14.58
CA LEU A 131 8.41 -17.48 15.15
C LEU A 131 7.71 -16.13 15.30
N LEU A 132 6.90 -15.75 14.32
CA LEU A 132 6.12 -14.51 14.36
C LEU A 132 4.99 -14.54 15.40
N GLU A 133 4.46 -15.71 15.75
CA GLU A 133 3.47 -15.89 16.83
C GLU A 133 4.07 -15.66 18.23
N ASP A 134 5.38 -15.79 18.40
CA ASP A 134 6.06 -15.56 19.68
C ASP A 134 6.05 -14.06 20.06
N THR A 135 6.13 -13.76 21.36
CA THR A 135 6.16 -12.39 21.87
C THR A 135 7.55 -11.76 21.83
N ASN A 136 8.61 -12.56 21.64
CA ASN A 136 9.99 -12.10 21.56
C ASN A 136 10.23 -11.30 20.27
N PRO A 137 10.53 -9.98 20.35
CA PRO A 137 10.79 -9.15 19.19
C PRO A 137 11.93 -9.65 18.31
N THR A 138 12.97 -10.25 18.91
CA THR A 138 14.14 -10.76 18.21
C THR A 138 13.75 -11.90 17.26
N LEU A 139 12.88 -12.80 17.71
CA LEU A 139 12.36 -13.88 16.87
C LEU A 139 11.48 -13.34 15.73
N GLN A 140 10.65 -12.33 16.02
CA GLN A 140 9.81 -11.71 14.99
C GLN A 140 10.64 -11.02 13.90
N ILE A 141 11.69 -10.28 14.29
CA ILE A 141 12.62 -9.63 13.38
C ILE A 141 13.38 -10.67 12.55
N MET A 142 13.88 -11.73 13.19
CA MET A 142 14.56 -12.83 12.51
C MET A 142 13.67 -13.50 11.47
N ALA A 143 12.45 -13.89 11.87
CA ALA A 143 11.49 -14.52 10.97
C ALA A 143 11.13 -13.63 9.78
N THR A 144 11.00 -12.33 10.01
CA THR A 144 10.76 -11.35 8.95
C THR A 144 11.94 -11.30 7.99
N ASN A 145 13.18 -11.24 8.48
CA ASN A 145 14.37 -11.22 7.63
C ASN A 145 14.47 -12.48 6.76
N SER A 146 14.18 -13.66 7.33
CA SER A 146 14.10 -14.92 6.58
C SER A 146 12.99 -14.89 5.53
N PHE A 147 11.79 -14.40 5.88
CA PHE A 147 10.69 -14.23 4.93
C PHE A 147 11.04 -13.29 3.78
N VAL A 148 11.75 -12.20 4.04
CA VAL A 148 12.21 -11.25 3.00
C VAL A 148 13.23 -11.90 2.07
N ARG A 149 14.14 -12.74 2.59
CA ARG A 149 15.05 -13.54 1.77
C ARG A 149 14.28 -14.46 0.83
N PHE A 150 13.28 -15.17 1.36
CA PHE A 150 12.36 -15.98 0.57
C PHE A 150 11.62 -15.17 -0.50
N ALA A 151 11.11 -13.99 -0.15
CA ALA A 151 10.35 -13.14 -1.05
C ALA A 151 11.19 -12.60 -2.24
N ASN A 152 12.51 -12.53 -2.10
CA ASN A 152 13.42 -12.07 -3.15
C ASN A 152 13.90 -13.19 -4.09
N ILE A 153 13.50 -14.44 -3.87
CA ILE A 153 13.79 -15.54 -4.82
C ILE A 153 12.86 -15.38 -6.02
N GLU A 154 13.41 -15.11 -7.20
CA GLU A 154 12.65 -14.75 -8.42
C GLU A 154 11.86 -15.91 -9.05
N GLU A 155 12.21 -17.15 -8.73
CA GLU A 155 11.57 -18.33 -9.31
C GLU A 155 10.09 -18.51 -8.87
N ASP A 156 9.27 -19.10 -9.74
CA ASP A 156 7.86 -19.43 -9.50
C ASP A 156 7.69 -20.43 -8.34
N THR A 157 7.71 -19.90 -7.13
CA THR A 157 7.37 -20.64 -5.92
C THR A 157 5.85 -20.81 -5.85
N PRO A 158 5.33 -22.00 -5.49
CA PRO A 158 3.89 -22.21 -5.34
C PRO A 158 3.25 -21.16 -4.45
N SER A 159 2.00 -20.85 -4.74
CA SER A 159 1.36 -19.70 -4.14
C SER A 159 0.70 -20.07 -2.80
N TYR A 160 1.33 -19.69 -1.68
CA TYR A 160 0.93 -20.06 -0.29
C TYR A 160 -0.15 -19.13 0.31
N HIS A 161 -1.16 -18.81 -0.48
CA HIS A 161 -2.29 -17.90 -0.22
C HIS A 161 -2.83 -17.87 1.21
N ARG A 162 -3.34 -19.00 1.69
CA ARG A 162 -3.99 -19.08 3.01
C ARG A 162 -3.12 -18.63 4.19
N ARG A 163 -1.80 -18.62 4.04
CA ARG A 163 -0.87 -18.13 5.09
C ARG A 163 -0.53 -16.65 4.93
N TYR A 164 -0.71 -16.07 3.74
CA TYR A 164 -0.49 -14.63 3.54
C TYR A 164 -1.48 -13.79 4.33
N ASP A 165 -2.69 -14.25 4.60
CA ASP A 165 -3.62 -13.59 5.54
C ASP A 165 -3.00 -13.38 6.92
N PHE A 166 -2.37 -14.42 7.45
CA PHE A 166 -1.66 -14.37 8.71
C PHE A 166 -0.47 -13.40 8.60
N PHE A 167 0.36 -13.52 7.56
CA PHE A 167 1.54 -12.67 7.38
C PHE A 167 1.18 -11.19 7.23
N ILE A 168 0.19 -10.85 6.40
CA ILE A 168 -0.31 -9.48 6.23
C ILE A 168 -0.79 -8.94 7.58
N SER A 169 -1.60 -9.71 8.31
CA SER A 169 -2.13 -9.29 9.61
C SER A 169 -1.02 -9.07 10.63
N LYS A 170 -0.05 -9.98 10.69
CA LYS A 170 1.03 -9.93 11.67
C LYS A 170 2.08 -8.87 11.34
N PHE A 171 2.51 -8.75 10.08
CA PHE A 171 3.42 -7.70 9.65
C PHE A 171 2.79 -6.31 9.79
N SER A 172 1.50 -6.16 9.47
CA SER A 172 0.75 -4.92 9.74
C SER A 172 0.74 -4.60 11.22
N SER A 173 0.50 -5.58 12.11
CA SER A 173 0.59 -5.39 13.56
C SER A 173 1.98 -4.91 14.01
N MET A 174 3.06 -5.46 13.44
CA MET A 174 4.43 -5.04 13.74
C MET A 174 4.72 -3.60 13.31
N CYS A 175 4.07 -3.08 12.26
CA CYS A 175 4.14 -1.68 11.86
C CYS A 175 3.64 -0.70 12.96
N TYR A 176 2.83 -1.17 13.91
CA TYR A 176 2.38 -0.40 15.07
C TYR A 176 3.17 -0.73 16.35
N GLY A 177 4.29 -1.45 16.23
CA GLY A 177 5.16 -1.80 17.36
C GLY A 177 5.46 -0.59 18.22
N ASN A 178 5.20 -0.71 19.52
CA ASN A 178 5.47 0.31 20.51
C ASN A 178 6.38 -0.27 21.59
N ASN A 179 7.50 0.39 21.85
CA ASN A 179 8.46 0.00 22.85
C ASN A 179 9.12 1.26 23.41
N ASP A 180 9.50 1.22 24.69
CA ASP A 180 10.21 2.33 25.35
C ASP A 180 11.60 2.53 24.74
N ASP A 181 12.23 1.44 24.29
CA ASP A 181 13.45 1.49 23.49
C ASP A 181 13.11 1.87 22.04
N LEU A 182 13.55 3.06 21.64
CA LEU A 182 13.34 3.61 20.29
C LEU A 182 14.00 2.76 19.20
N GLU A 183 15.19 2.20 19.46
CA GLU A 183 15.92 1.39 18.48
C GLU A 183 15.21 0.06 18.26
N LEU A 184 14.75 -0.58 19.34
CA LEU A 184 13.95 -1.79 19.26
C LEU A 184 12.58 -1.53 18.62
N ARG A 185 11.92 -0.42 18.96
CA ARG A 185 10.65 -0.01 18.35
C ARG A 185 10.81 0.17 16.84
N ASP A 186 11.81 0.91 16.42
CA ASP A 186 12.07 1.17 15.00
C ASP A 186 12.48 -0.11 14.28
N SER A 187 13.25 -1.00 14.92
CA SER A 187 13.59 -2.33 14.39
C SER A 187 12.37 -3.23 14.17
N ILE A 188 11.41 -3.24 15.11
CA ILE A 188 10.15 -3.98 14.96
C ILE A 188 9.31 -3.40 13.81
N ARG A 189 9.19 -2.07 13.74
CA ARG A 189 8.45 -1.40 12.66
C ARG A 189 9.09 -1.64 11.30
N MET A 190 10.42 -1.56 11.22
CA MET A 190 11.20 -1.89 10.04
C MET A 190 10.96 -3.33 9.59
N ALA A 191 10.94 -4.28 10.53
CA ALA A 191 10.60 -5.67 10.22
C ALA A 191 9.16 -5.76 9.67
N GLY A 192 8.17 -5.15 10.31
CA GLY A 192 6.79 -5.11 9.80
C GLY A 192 6.70 -4.59 8.36
N ILE A 193 7.34 -3.46 8.06
CA ILE A 193 7.32 -2.86 6.72
C ILE A 193 8.02 -3.76 5.68
N LYS A 194 9.20 -4.31 6.02
CA LYS A 194 9.92 -5.25 5.13
C LYS A 194 9.11 -6.53 4.88
N GLY A 195 8.42 -7.03 5.90
CA GLY A 195 7.52 -8.18 5.77
C GLY A 195 6.38 -7.90 4.79
N LEU A 196 5.71 -6.75 4.92
CA LEU A 196 4.68 -6.31 3.97
C LEU A 196 5.23 -6.17 2.54
N GLN A 197 6.42 -5.57 2.38
CA GLN A 197 7.09 -5.48 1.08
C GLN A 197 7.33 -6.86 0.46
N GLY A 198 7.79 -7.83 1.26
CA GLY A 198 8.00 -9.20 0.80
C GLY A 198 6.70 -9.86 0.33
N VAL A 199 5.58 -9.65 1.04
CA VAL A 199 4.27 -10.15 0.60
C VAL A 199 3.87 -9.51 -0.73
N ILE A 200 3.94 -8.18 -0.84
CA ILE A 200 3.60 -7.44 -2.07
C ILE A 200 4.40 -7.97 -3.27
N ARG A 201 5.71 -8.23 -3.09
CA ARG A 201 6.55 -8.76 -4.17
C ARG A 201 6.14 -10.14 -4.65
N LYS A 202 5.69 -11.01 -3.73
CA LYS A 202 5.31 -12.39 -4.03
C LYS A 202 3.88 -12.55 -4.52
N THR A 203 2.97 -11.62 -4.20
CA THR A 203 1.55 -11.76 -4.54
C THR A 203 1.11 -10.93 -5.74
N VAL A 204 1.84 -9.88 -6.13
CA VAL A 204 1.38 -8.99 -7.21
C VAL A 204 1.76 -9.49 -8.61
N SER A 205 2.64 -10.49 -8.71
CA SER A 205 3.13 -11.00 -10.00
C SER A 205 2.23 -12.07 -10.65
N ASP A 206 1.18 -12.54 -9.97
CA ASP A 206 0.37 -13.66 -10.41
C ASP A 206 -1.12 -13.27 -10.41
N ASP A 207 -1.72 -13.12 -11.60
CA ASP A 207 -3.13 -12.73 -11.77
C ASP A 207 -4.11 -13.88 -11.44
N LEU A 208 -3.62 -15.09 -11.16
CA LEU A 208 -4.42 -16.29 -10.86
C LEU A 208 -4.62 -16.55 -9.35
N VAL A 209 -4.20 -15.61 -8.52
CA VAL A 209 -3.87 -15.78 -7.11
C VAL A 209 -4.80 -14.97 -6.20
N GLU A 210 -4.99 -15.44 -4.95
CA GLU A 210 -5.73 -14.73 -3.89
C GLU A 210 -5.31 -13.25 -3.88
N ASN A 211 -6.29 -12.39 -4.15
CA ASN A 211 -6.01 -11.08 -4.68
C ASN A 211 -5.58 -10.16 -3.54
N ILE A 212 -4.29 -9.82 -3.47
CA ILE A 212 -3.76 -8.85 -2.49
C ILE A 212 -4.57 -7.53 -2.51
N TRP A 213 -5.22 -7.19 -3.63
CA TRP A 213 -6.08 -6.03 -3.79
C TRP A 213 -7.45 -6.16 -3.12
N GLU A 214 -7.76 -7.30 -2.49
CA GLU A 214 -8.95 -7.46 -1.67
C GLU A 214 -8.97 -6.46 -0.51
N LYS A 215 -10.19 -6.01 -0.22
CA LYS A 215 -10.47 -5.02 0.83
C LYS A 215 -9.81 -5.40 2.17
N GLN A 216 -9.92 -6.67 2.57
CA GLN A 216 -9.39 -7.16 3.85
C GLN A 216 -7.87 -7.03 4.01
N HIS A 217 -7.11 -7.02 2.90
CA HIS A 217 -5.66 -6.87 2.92
C HIS A 217 -5.27 -5.40 2.81
N MET A 218 -5.85 -4.68 1.85
CA MET A 218 -5.53 -3.26 1.62
C MET A 218 -5.89 -2.37 2.83
N GLU A 219 -6.96 -2.70 3.56
CA GLU A 219 -7.35 -2.02 4.81
C GLU A 219 -6.37 -2.26 5.97
N LYS A 220 -5.42 -3.20 5.84
CA LYS A 220 -4.32 -3.40 6.80
C LYS A 220 -3.02 -2.81 6.29
N ILE A 221 -2.68 -3.07 5.02
CA ILE A 221 -1.41 -2.66 4.41
C ILE A 221 -1.31 -1.14 4.32
N VAL A 222 -2.29 -0.48 3.70
CA VAL A 222 -2.21 0.96 3.41
C VAL A 222 -2.15 1.79 4.71
N PRO A 223 -3.03 1.59 5.72
CA PRO A 223 -2.93 2.32 6.97
C PRO A 223 -1.62 2.08 7.73
N SER A 224 -1.06 0.86 7.67
CA SER A 224 0.20 0.52 8.33
C SER A 224 1.39 1.30 7.75
N LEU A 225 1.42 1.48 6.43
CA LEU A 225 2.44 2.29 5.75
C LEU A 225 2.24 3.78 6.09
N LEU A 226 1.01 4.28 6.02
CA LEU A 226 0.70 5.69 6.32
C LEU A 226 0.99 6.06 7.78
N PHE A 227 0.76 5.14 8.72
CA PHE A 227 1.12 5.32 10.13
C PHE A 227 2.64 5.56 10.30
N ASN A 228 3.46 4.77 9.64
CA ASN A 228 4.91 4.90 9.72
C ASN A 228 5.42 6.15 8.99
N MET A 229 4.81 6.54 7.87
CA MET A 229 5.15 7.78 7.15
C MET A 229 4.89 9.05 7.97
N GLN A 230 3.86 9.07 8.83
CA GLN A 230 3.54 10.26 9.65
C GLN A 230 4.64 10.60 10.66
N SER A 231 5.43 9.61 11.10
CA SER A 231 6.45 9.77 12.14
C SER A 231 7.59 10.73 11.73
N VAL A 232 7.68 11.14 10.45
CA VAL A 232 8.63 12.16 9.95
C VAL A 232 8.33 13.57 10.48
N SER A 233 7.09 13.86 10.88
CA SER A 233 6.68 15.25 11.13
C SER A 233 7.27 15.87 12.41
N GLY A 234 8.05 15.12 13.20
CA GLY A 234 8.65 15.59 14.47
C GLY A 234 10.18 15.64 14.54
N SER A 235 10.92 15.06 13.58
CA SER A 235 12.40 15.06 13.64
C SER A 235 12.99 16.00 12.59
N LYS A 236 13.64 17.07 13.06
CA LYS A 236 14.44 17.96 12.23
C LYS A 236 15.48 17.18 11.42
N SER A 237 15.71 17.66 10.20
CA SER A 237 16.78 17.30 9.29
C SER A 237 18.12 17.09 10.02
N VAL A 238 18.68 15.89 9.89
CA VAL A 238 20.11 15.63 10.14
C VAL A 238 20.69 15.10 8.83
N ASP A 239 21.92 15.54 8.58
CA ASP A 239 22.65 15.56 7.33
C ASP A 239 22.79 14.24 6.57
N GLN A 240 23.05 14.41 5.27
CA GLN A 240 23.35 13.37 4.29
C GLN A 240 24.70 12.70 4.58
N GLU A 241 24.68 11.59 5.31
CA GLU A 241 25.65 10.50 5.17
C GLU A 241 24.90 9.18 5.33
N ALA A 242 25.01 8.28 4.35
CA ALA A 242 24.40 6.93 4.25
C ALA A 242 23.57 6.47 5.46
N THR A 243 22.41 7.10 5.67
CA THR A 243 21.59 6.82 6.86
C THR A 243 20.95 5.44 6.71
N PRO A 244 20.97 4.58 7.75
CA PRO A 244 20.18 3.36 7.75
C PRO A 244 18.72 3.71 7.42
N SER A 245 18.08 2.90 6.56
CA SER A 245 16.69 3.15 6.17
C SER A 245 15.80 3.21 7.42
N THR A 246 15.17 4.37 7.65
CA THR A 246 14.28 4.57 8.79
C THR A 246 12.88 4.05 8.45
N PRO A 247 12.03 3.71 9.45
CA PRO A 247 10.67 3.24 9.19
C PRO A 247 9.88 4.14 8.23
N PRO A 248 9.91 5.47 8.34
CA PRO A 248 9.16 6.31 7.43
C PRO A 248 9.66 6.30 5.98
N VAL A 249 10.98 6.32 5.78
CA VAL A 249 11.60 6.29 4.44
C VAL A 249 11.28 4.96 3.76
N LEU A 250 11.36 3.85 4.50
CA LEU A 250 11.00 2.55 3.97
C LEU A 250 9.49 2.45 3.68
N ALA A 251 8.63 2.96 4.56
CA ALA A 251 7.18 2.93 4.35
C ALA A 251 6.75 3.70 3.10
N GLU A 252 7.34 4.87 2.83
CA GLU A 252 7.14 5.60 1.58
C GLU A 252 7.57 4.76 0.37
N ALA A 253 8.76 4.16 0.42
CA ALA A 253 9.27 3.35 -0.69
C ALA A 253 8.37 2.14 -0.98
N VAL A 254 7.84 1.49 0.06
CA VAL A 254 6.91 0.36 -0.08
C VAL A 254 5.54 0.82 -0.60
N LEU A 255 5.04 1.99 -0.19
CA LEU A 255 3.81 2.56 -0.73
C LEU A 255 3.96 2.86 -2.23
N ARG A 256 5.10 3.44 -2.63
CA ARG A 256 5.45 3.68 -4.04
C ARG A 256 5.51 2.37 -4.84
N GLU A 257 6.17 1.35 -4.31
CA GLU A 257 6.23 0.03 -4.94
C GLU A 257 4.83 -0.58 -5.11
N LEU A 258 3.99 -0.54 -4.07
CA LEU A 258 2.60 -1.02 -4.13
C LEU A 258 1.80 -0.30 -5.22
N VAL A 259 1.79 1.04 -5.21
CA VAL A 259 1.02 1.86 -6.17
C VAL A 259 1.51 1.63 -7.61
N SER A 260 2.82 1.47 -7.82
CA SER A 260 3.39 1.26 -9.17
C SER A 260 2.93 -0.03 -9.85
N ARG A 261 2.48 -1.00 -9.06
CA ARG A 261 1.96 -2.27 -9.56
C ARG A 261 0.43 -2.31 -9.65
N ALA A 262 -0.25 -1.26 -9.19
CA ALA A 262 -1.71 -1.20 -9.27
C ALA A 262 -2.17 -0.97 -10.71
N SER A 263 -3.00 -1.89 -11.23
CA SER A 263 -3.71 -1.69 -12.50
C SER A 263 -4.93 -0.76 -12.31
N PHE A 264 -5.60 -0.42 -13.41
CA PHE A 264 -6.81 0.40 -13.40
C PHE A 264 -7.88 -0.09 -12.39
N GLY A 265 -8.13 -1.41 -12.34
CA GLY A 265 -9.13 -2.00 -11.45
C GLY A 265 -8.73 -1.97 -9.97
N HIS A 266 -7.44 -1.86 -9.68
CA HIS A 266 -6.88 -2.03 -8.34
C HIS A 266 -6.51 -0.72 -7.65
N ILE A 267 -6.34 0.39 -8.38
CA ILE A 267 -5.96 1.67 -7.76
C ILE A 267 -6.95 2.12 -6.67
N ARG A 268 -8.25 1.89 -6.88
CA ARG A 268 -9.28 2.23 -5.88
C ARG A 268 -9.16 1.43 -4.60
N ALA A 269 -8.57 0.23 -4.66
CA ALA A 269 -8.29 -0.59 -3.47
C ALA A 269 -7.20 0.05 -2.59
N VAL A 270 -6.31 0.88 -3.16
CA VAL A 270 -5.31 1.67 -2.40
C VAL A 270 -5.91 3.00 -1.93
N LEU A 271 -6.61 3.72 -2.83
CA LEU A 271 -7.14 5.06 -2.54
C LEU A 271 -8.17 5.05 -1.42
N LYS A 272 -9.05 4.05 -1.36
CA LYS A 272 -10.12 3.96 -0.36
C LYS A 272 -9.59 3.88 1.08
N PRO A 273 -8.73 2.93 1.47
CA PRO A 273 -8.17 2.89 2.81
C PRO A 273 -7.25 4.08 3.10
N LEU A 274 -6.59 4.66 2.09
CA LEU A 274 -5.83 5.90 2.25
C LEU A 274 -6.72 7.07 2.68
N LEU A 275 -7.85 7.28 1.99
CA LEU A 275 -8.82 8.32 2.33
C LEU A 275 -9.41 8.10 3.73
N MET A 276 -9.83 6.86 4.04
CA MET A 276 -10.32 6.49 5.37
C MET A 276 -9.29 6.77 6.47
N HIS A 277 -8.02 6.49 6.21
CA HIS A 277 -6.93 6.78 7.14
C HIS A 277 -6.79 8.29 7.38
N MET A 278 -6.87 9.11 6.33
CA MET A 278 -6.83 10.58 6.46
C MET A 278 -8.00 11.12 7.28
N ASP A 279 -9.21 10.61 7.05
CA ASP A 279 -10.41 11.02 7.78
C ASP A 279 -10.32 10.62 9.26
N ASN A 280 -10.04 9.35 9.54
CA ASN A 280 -10.03 8.79 10.89
C ASN A 280 -8.97 9.44 11.78
N HIS A 281 -7.81 9.75 11.21
CA HIS A 281 -6.69 10.37 11.92
C HIS A 281 -6.66 11.90 11.80
N LYS A 282 -7.68 12.52 11.19
CA LYS A 282 -7.82 13.97 11.02
C LYS A 282 -6.62 14.63 10.32
N LEU A 283 -6.05 13.95 9.33
CA LEU A 283 -4.79 14.34 8.66
C LEU A 283 -4.99 15.31 7.49
N TRP A 284 -6.21 15.81 7.29
CA TRP A 284 -6.50 16.86 6.31
C TRP A 284 -6.04 18.24 6.79
N VAL A 285 -5.93 18.49 8.09
CA VAL A 285 -5.56 19.80 8.64
C VAL A 285 -4.49 19.62 9.73
N PRO A 286 -3.24 20.12 9.54
CA PRO A 286 -2.70 20.74 8.34
C PRO A 286 -2.57 19.76 7.16
N ASN A 287 -2.66 20.26 5.93
CA ASN A 287 -2.73 19.43 4.72
C ASN A 287 -1.38 18.93 4.16
N ARG A 288 -0.25 19.21 4.84
CA ARG A 288 1.08 18.84 4.35
C ARG A 288 1.21 17.34 4.12
N PHE A 289 0.85 16.53 5.13
CA PHE A 289 0.93 15.07 5.03
C PHE A 289 0.02 14.52 3.93
N ALA A 290 -1.19 15.07 3.78
CA ALA A 290 -2.10 14.69 2.70
C ALA A 290 -1.50 15.01 1.31
N ILE A 291 -0.96 16.22 1.11
CA ILE A 291 -0.32 16.62 -0.14
C ILE A 291 0.87 15.70 -0.47
N ASP A 292 1.75 15.43 0.50
CA ASP A 292 2.92 14.58 0.30
C ASP A 292 2.51 13.14 -0.03
N THR A 293 1.49 12.61 0.66
CA THR A 293 0.97 11.25 0.42
C THR A 293 0.36 11.12 -0.98
N PHE A 294 -0.53 12.03 -1.38
CA PHE A 294 -1.13 11.97 -2.71
C PHE A 294 -0.11 12.27 -3.81
N ARG A 295 0.92 13.08 -3.54
CA ARG A 295 2.05 13.25 -4.46
C ARG A 295 2.77 11.93 -4.68
N ILE A 296 3.06 11.16 -3.62
CA ILE A 296 3.65 9.82 -3.73
C ILE A 296 2.77 8.92 -4.60
N VAL A 297 1.45 8.93 -4.40
CA VAL A 297 0.52 8.16 -5.24
C VAL A 297 0.64 8.58 -6.71
N MET A 298 0.58 9.88 -7.01
CA MET A 298 0.60 10.40 -8.38
C MET A 298 1.90 10.12 -9.14
N ILE A 299 3.06 10.19 -8.48
CA ILE A 299 4.35 9.91 -9.14
C ILE A 299 4.61 8.41 -9.28
N SER A 300 3.84 7.56 -8.60
CA SER A 300 4.03 6.11 -8.59
C SER A 300 3.08 5.39 -9.52
N ILE A 301 1.89 5.93 -9.73
CA ILE A 301 0.87 5.32 -10.59
C ILE A 301 1.25 5.44 -12.06
N GLN A 302 0.78 4.51 -12.89
CA GLN A 302 0.89 4.66 -14.34
C GLN A 302 0.13 5.93 -14.80
N PRO A 303 0.75 6.79 -15.62
CA PRO A 303 0.18 7.98 -16.26
C PRO A 303 -1.31 7.90 -16.63
N GLN A 304 -1.69 6.85 -17.35
CA GLN A 304 -3.03 6.61 -17.88
C GLN A 304 -4.12 6.40 -16.82
N TYR A 305 -3.75 6.18 -15.55
CA TYR A 305 -4.68 6.00 -14.44
C TYR A 305 -4.73 7.23 -13.51
N SER A 306 -3.96 8.28 -13.80
CA SER A 306 -3.88 9.51 -12.99
C SER A 306 -5.25 10.17 -12.79
N TYR A 307 -6.11 10.14 -13.81
CA TYR A 307 -7.47 10.70 -13.73
C TYR A 307 -8.33 10.02 -12.63
N THR A 308 -8.13 8.72 -12.36
CA THR A 308 -8.87 7.99 -11.33
C THR A 308 -8.58 8.55 -9.94
N VAL A 309 -7.36 9.04 -9.70
CA VAL A 309 -6.98 9.68 -8.43
C VAL A 309 -7.73 11.00 -8.26
N VAL A 310 -7.79 11.81 -9.33
CA VAL A 310 -8.51 13.10 -9.36
C VAL A 310 -10.01 12.88 -9.15
N GLU A 311 -10.61 11.93 -9.87
CA GLU A 311 -12.02 11.56 -9.74
C GLU A 311 -12.34 11.09 -8.31
N THR A 312 -11.49 10.23 -7.74
CA THR A 312 -11.71 9.70 -6.39
C THR A 312 -11.60 10.82 -5.33
N LEU A 313 -10.64 11.74 -5.47
CA LEU A 313 -10.53 12.92 -4.61
C LEU A 313 -11.73 13.85 -4.74
N MET A 314 -12.22 14.08 -5.95
CA MET A 314 -13.42 14.89 -6.19
C MET A 314 -14.65 14.27 -5.55
N SER A 315 -14.85 12.96 -5.72
CA SER A 315 -15.93 12.22 -5.06
C SER A 315 -15.81 12.27 -3.53
N HIS A 316 -14.59 12.22 -2.99
CA HIS A 316 -14.37 12.37 -1.56
C HIS A 316 -14.73 13.76 -1.05
N LEU A 317 -14.43 14.80 -1.81
CA LEU A 317 -14.84 16.17 -1.51
C LEU A 317 -16.38 16.31 -1.52
N ASP A 318 -17.07 15.68 -2.48
CA ASP A 318 -18.54 15.63 -2.54
C ASP A 318 -19.14 14.96 -1.28
N GLN A 319 -18.53 13.88 -0.81
CA GLN A 319 -18.95 13.17 0.41
C GLN A 319 -18.70 13.99 1.70
N ASN A 320 -17.81 14.98 1.63
CA ASN A 320 -17.40 15.82 2.76
C ASN A 320 -18.00 17.24 2.74
N LEU A 321 -19.15 17.43 2.06
CA LEU A 321 -19.86 18.71 2.01
C LEU A 321 -20.25 19.26 3.40
N ALA A 322 -20.57 18.37 4.35
CA ALA A 322 -20.93 18.73 5.72
C ALA A 322 -19.72 18.92 6.65
N SER A 323 -18.51 18.63 6.18
CA SER A 323 -17.27 18.77 6.96
C SER A 323 -16.89 20.24 7.15
N SER A 324 -15.99 20.49 8.11
CA SER A 324 -15.57 21.87 8.42
C SER A 324 -15.02 22.60 7.18
N PRO A 325 -15.21 23.93 7.05
CA PRO A 325 -14.65 24.71 5.95
C PRO A 325 -13.13 24.51 5.77
N LYS A 326 -12.40 24.33 6.88
CA LYS A 326 -10.96 24.04 6.86
C LYS A 326 -10.64 22.69 6.23
N THR A 327 -11.39 21.65 6.56
CA THR A 327 -11.24 20.31 5.95
C THR A 327 -11.55 20.36 4.45
N ARG A 328 -12.66 21.02 4.07
CA ARG A 328 -13.05 21.19 2.65
C ARG A 328 -11.99 21.98 1.87
N THR A 329 -11.45 23.05 2.47
CA THR A 329 -10.33 23.82 1.91
C THR A 329 -9.10 22.95 1.70
N SER A 330 -8.71 22.16 2.71
CA SER A 330 -7.58 21.23 2.58
C SER A 330 -7.75 20.23 1.45
N LEU A 331 -8.95 19.64 1.31
CA LEU A 331 -9.29 18.73 0.22
C LEU A 331 -9.16 19.41 -1.15
N ALA A 332 -9.72 20.62 -1.30
CA ALA A 332 -9.62 21.40 -2.54
C ALA A 332 -8.17 21.78 -2.88
N VAL A 333 -7.35 22.11 -1.88
CA VAL A 333 -5.92 22.38 -2.06
C VAL A 333 -5.17 21.13 -2.49
N VAL A 334 -5.43 19.97 -1.87
CA VAL A 334 -4.84 18.69 -2.28
C VAL A 334 -5.22 18.40 -3.73
N LEU A 335 -6.51 18.49 -4.08
CA LEU A 335 -6.99 18.30 -5.45
C LEU A 335 -6.24 19.19 -6.46
N SER A 336 -6.13 20.49 -6.18
CA SER A 336 -5.38 21.43 -7.02
C SER A 336 -3.90 21.03 -7.19
N LYS A 337 -3.22 20.65 -6.10
CA LYS A 337 -1.81 20.24 -6.14
C LYS A 337 -1.59 18.94 -6.91
N ILE A 338 -2.55 18.02 -6.85
CA ILE A 338 -2.49 16.73 -7.53
C ILE A 338 -2.73 16.88 -9.03
N ILE A 339 -3.70 17.71 -9.43
CA ILE A 339 -3.94 18.05 -10.84
C ILE A 339 -2.67 18.64 -11.47
N ALA A 340 -1.98 19.53 -10.74
CA ALA A 340 -0.72 20.14 -11.21
C ALA A 340 0.40 19.12 -11.50
N ILE A 341 0.39 17.95 -10.86
CA ILE A 341 1.41 16.91 -11.05
C ILE A 341 1.13 16.07 -12.30
N ALA A 342 -0.14 15.92 -12.68
CA ALA A 342 -0.55 15.00 -13.75
C ALA A 342 -0.24 15.49 -15.17
N ALA A 343 0.30 16.69 -15.35
CA ALA A 343 0.86 17.23 -16.60
C ALA A 343 -0.01 17.09 -17.88
N GLY A 344 -1.35 16.99 -17.74
CA GLY A 344 -2.28 16.84 -18.87
C GLY A 344 -2.88 15.44 -19.03
N GLU A 345 -2.32 14.44 -18.37
CA GLU A 345 -2.76 13.05 -18.44
C GLU A 345 -3.95 12.76 -17.49
N SER A 346 -4.27 13.71 -16.60
CA SER A 346 -5.44 13.66 -15.71
C SER A 346 -6.77 13.98 -16.40
N VAL A 347 -6.78 14.26 -17.71
CA VAL A 347 -8.00 14.56 -18.46
C VAL A 347 -8.74 13.25 -18.75
N GLY A 348 -9.52 12.79 -17.78
CA GLY A 348 -10.41 11.65 -17.92
C GLY A 348 -11.68 11.97 -18.73
N PRO A 349 -12.49 10.95 -19.08
CA PRO A 349 -13.73 11.12 -19.85
C PRO A 349 -14.77 12.03 -19.17
N SER A 350 -14.66 12.20 -17.85
CA SER A 350 -15.58 12.99 -17.00
C SER A 350 -15.05 14.40 -16.68
N ALA A 351 -14.26 15.00 -17.57
CA ALA A 351 -13.70 16.34 -17.35
C ALA A 351 -14.77 17.40 -17.03
N LEU A 352 -15.88 17.43 -17.81
CA LEU A 352 -16.99 18.35 -17.59
C LEU A 352 -17.71 18.06 -16.26
N ASP A 353 -17.79 16.81 -15.82
CA ASP A 353 -18.40 16.45 -14.54
C ASP A 353 -17.57 17.00 -13.37
N ILE A 354 -16.23 16.91 -13.44
CA ILE A 354 -15.34 17.51 -12.43
C ILE A 354 -15.54 19.02 -12.36
N ILE A 355 -15.61 19.71 -13.49
CA ILE A 355 -15.88 21.16 -13.56
C ILE A 355 -17.26 21.47 -12.96
N ASN A 356 -18.29 20.72 -13.33
CA ASN A 356 -19.63 20.91 -12.82
C ASN A 356 -19.70 20.70 -11.31
N ASN A 357 -19.00 19.69 -10.78
CA ASN A 357 -18.94 19.44 -9.34
C ASN A 357 -18.23 20.60 -8.63
N LEU A 358 -17.07 21.07 -9.11
CA LEU A 358 -16.37 22.25 -8.55
C LEU A 358 -17.26 23.50 -8.54
N LEU A 359 -17.98 23.77 -9.63
CA LEU A 359 -18.92 24.90 -9.70
C LEU A 359 -20.13 24.71 -8.77
N THR A 360 -20.59 23.47 -8.58
CA THR A 360 -21.64 23.13 -7.63
C THR A 360 -21.19 23.37 -6.19
N HIS A 361 -19.96 23.02 -5.83
CA HIS A 361 -19.38 23.36 -4.53
C HIS A 361 -19.31 24.87 -4.29
N LEU A 362 -18.91 25.66 -5.31
CA LEU A 362 -18.91 27.11 -5.23
C LEU A 362 -20.33 27.66 -5.03
N LYS A 363 -21.33 27.16 -5.76
CA LYS A 363 -22.74 27.54 -5.58
C LYS A 363 -23.22 27.24 -4.16
N THR A 364 -23.01 26.01 -3.69
CA THR A 364 -23.45 25.56 -2.36
C THR A 364 -22.80 26.39 -1.24
N SER A 365 -21.50 26.69 -1.38
CA SER A 365 -20.76 27.55 -0.45
C SER A 365 -21.38 28.96 -0.32
N VAL A 366 -21.87 29.54 -1.42
CA VAL A 366 -22.54 30.84 -1.43
C VAL A 366 -23.99 30.74 -0.92
N SER A 367 -24.73 29.71 -1.31
CA SER A 367 -26.14 29.55 -0.92
C SER A 367 -26.34 29.26 0.57
N THR A 368 -25.36 28.66 1.22
CA THR A 368 -25.44 28.29 2.65
C THR A 368 -25.07 29.43 3.60
N GLN A 369 -24.51 30.55 3.13
CA GLN A 369 -24.06 31.65 3.98
C GLN A 369 -24.74 32.98 3.62
N HIS A 370 -25.34 33.63 4.63
CA HIS A 370 -25.81 35.02 4.52
C HIS A 370 -24.68 36.06 4.66
N GLU A 371 -23.55 35.66 5.27
CA GLU A 371 -22.33 36.47 5.47
C GLU A 371 -21.07 35.65 5.14
N SER A 372 -20.11 36.26 4.43
CA SER A 372 -18.88 35.61 4.00
C SER A 372 -17.89 35.47 5.16
N THR A 373 -17.67 34.24 5.61
CA THR A 373 -16.63 33.93 6.60
C THR A 373 -15.25 33.82 5.94
N PRO A 374 -14.14 34.16 6.63
CA PRO A 374 -12.81 34.09 6.06
C PRO A 374 -12.41 32.64 5.70
N GLU A 375 -12.82 31.65 6.49
CA GLU A 375 -12.58 30.24 6.18
C GLU A 375 -13.33 29.77 4.93
N GLU A 376 -14.56 30.24 4.72
CA GLU A 376 -15.32 29.88 3.53
C GLU A 376 -14.79 30.59 2.28
N THR A 377 -14.26 31.80 2.45
CA THR A 377 -13.55 32.52 1.37
C THR A 377 -12.30 31.75 0.94
N GLN A 378 -11.52 31.23 1.89
CA GLN A 378 -10.36 30.37 1.59
C GLN A 378 -10.78 29.09 0.86
N TYR A 379 -11.92 28.50 1.23
CA TYR A 379 -12.48 27.35 0.53
C TYR A 379 -12.81 27.69 -0.93
N GLN A 380 -13.51 28.80 -1.16
CA GLN A 380 -13.88 29.26 -2.50
C GLN A 380 -12.65 29.55 -3.35
N GLU A 381 -11.62 30.20 -2.79
CA GLU A 381 -10.35 30.46 -3.48
C GLU A 381 -9.61 29.15 -3.82
N ALA A 382 -9.61 28.16 -2.92
CA ALA A 382 -9.02 26.86 -3.18
C ALA A 382 -9.74 26.13 -4.34
N LEU A 383 -11.07 26.19 -4.40
CA LEU A 383 -11.86 25.63 -5.51
C LEU A 383 -11.60 26.35 -6.84
N ILE A 384 -11.54 27.69 -6.84
CA ILE A 384 -11.21 28.48 -8.03
C ILE A 384 -9.82 28.11 -8.54
N ASN A 385 -8.84 27.94 -7.63
CA ASN A 385 -7.50 27.52 -8.00
C ASN A 385 -7.48 26.09 -8.56
N ALA A 386 -8.22 25.16 -7.97
CA ALA A 386 -8.37 23.80 -8.50
C ALA A 386 -8.98 23.79 -9.91
N LEU A 387 -10.04 24.57 -10.14
CA LEU A 387 -10.68 24.72 -11.45
C LEU A 387 -9.72 25.31 -12.49
N GLY A 388 -8.97 26.36 -12.12
CA GLY A 388 -7.97 26.97 -12.99
C GLY A 388 -6.85 26.01 -13.36
N GLU A 389 -6.33 25.27 -12.38
CA GLU A 389 -5.30 24.25 -12.59
C GLU A 389 -5.81 23.13 -13.50
N PHE A 390 -7.05 22.68 -13.28
CA PHE A 390 -7.68 21.67 -14.15
C PHE A 390 -7.80 22.16 -15.59
N ALA A 391 -8.33 23.35 -15.80
CA ALA A 391 -8.48 23.93 -17.13
C ALA A 391 -7.14 24.22 -17.83
N ASN A 392 -6.09 24.55 -17.09
CA ASN A 392 -4.75 24.79 -17.66
C ASN A 392 -4.21 23.57 -18.42
N HIS A 393 -4.56 22.37 -17.96
CA HIS A 393 -4.15 21.10 -18.56
C HIS A 393 -5.00 20.68 -19.77
N HIS A 394 -6.06 21.42 -20.09
CA HIS A 394 -6.91 21.13 -21.25
C HIS A 394 -6.39 21.85 -22.50
N PRO A 395 -6.63 21.32 -23.71
CA PRO A 395 -6.42 22.08 -24.93
C PRO A 395 -7.29 23.34 -24.98
N ASP A 396 -6.85 24.33 -25.75
CA ASP A 396 -7.49 25.65 -25.81
C ASP A 396 -8.97 25.60 -26.27
N TYR A 397 -9.37 24.63 -27.11
CA TYR A 397 -10.78 24.47 -27.49
C TYR A 397 -11.65 24.05 -26.30
N GLN A 398 -11.16 23.15 -25.44
CA GLN A 398 -11.86 22.76 -24.22
C GLN A 398 -11.88 23.90 -23.21
N LYS A 399 -10.81 24.71 -23.11
CA LYS A 399 -10.84 25.92 -22.26
C LYS A 399 -11.98 26.86 -22.66
N ILE A 400 -12.24 27.04 -23.96
CA ILE A 400 -13.37 27.84 -24.45
C ILE A 400 -14.70 27.21 -24.01
N GLU A 401 -14.86 25.89 -24.13
CA GLU A 401 -16.06 25.17 -23.67
C GLU A 401 -16.28 25.33 -22.15
N ILE A 402 -15.21 25.26 -21.37
CA ILE A 402 -15.23 25.50 -19.91
C ILE A 402 -15.67 26.93 -19.62
N MET A 403 -15.09 27.92 -20.31
CA MET A 403 -15.45 29.33 -20.17
C MET A 403 -16.93 29.56 -20.51
N LEU A 404 -17.42 28.99 -21.61
CA LEU A 404 -18.82 28.99 -22.01
C LEU A 404 -19.72 28.39 -20.93
N PHE A 405 -19.34 27.23 -20.40
CA PHE A 405 -20.10 26.55 -19.34
C PHE A 405 -20.19 27.38 -18.06
N ILE A 406 -19.08 27.98 -17.62
CA ILE A 406 -19.06 28.88 -16.47
C ILE A 406 -19.96 30.09 -16.73
N MET A 407 -19.84 30.73 -17.90
CA MET A 407 -20.62 31.93 -18.22
C MET A 407 -22.13 31.63 -18.28
N ASN A 408 -22.53 30.50 -18.84
CA ASN A 408 -23.92 30.04 -18.86
C ASN A 408 -24.45 29.70 -17.46
N THR A 409 -23.56 29.52 -16.49
CA THR A 409 -23.89 29.25 -15.09
C THR A 409 -24.05 30.55 -14.26
N VAL A 410 -23.54 31.69 -14.75
CA VAL A 410 -23.61 32.98 -14.05
C VAL A 410 -25.07 33.48 -13.96
N PRO A 411 -25.60 33.80 -12.76
CA PRO A 411 -26.92 34.38 -12.62
C PRO A 411 -27.06 35.73 -13.34
N ASP A 412 -28.24 36.02 -13.90
CA ASP A 412 -28.50 37.27 -14.61
C ASP A 412 -28.24 38.50 -13.71
N PRO A 413 -27.55 39.55 -14.21
CA PRO A 413 -27.21 40.75 -13.43
C PRO A 413 -28.43 41.55 -12.95
N SER A 414 -29.61 41.33 -13.53
CA SER A 414 -30.88 41.92 -13.08
C SER A 414 -31.34 41.37 -11.72
N LYS A 415 -30.86 40.19 -11.31
CA LYS A 415 -31.17 39.62 -10.00
C LYS A 415 -30.39 40.36 -8.92
N LYS A 416 -31.13 41.08 -8.05
CA LYS A 416 -30.56 41.97 -7.02
C LYS A 416 -30.33 41.28 -5.67
N ASN A 417 -30.50 39.96 -5.56
CA ASN A 417 -30.29 39.29 -4.30
C ASN A 417 -28.79 39.27 -3.93
N LYS A 418 -28.45 39.46 -2.66
CA LYS A 418 -27.05 39.48 -2.20
C LYS A 418 -26.33 38.17 -2.53
N GLY A 419 -27.01 37.03 -2.36
CA GLY A 419 -26.49 35.71 -2.72
C GLY A 419 -26.18 35.58 -4.21
N ASP A 420 -27.06 36.07 -5.09
CA ASP A 420 -26.83 36.07 -6.55
C ASP A 420 -25.63 36.95 -6.92
N THR A 421 -25.45 38.09 -6.25
CA THR A 421 -24.31 38.99 -6.48
C THR A 421 -22.99 38.35 -6.06
N LEU A 422 -22.97 37.63 -4.93
CA LEU A 422 -21.80 36.86 -4.49
C LEU A 422 -21.48 35.72 -5.46
N LEU A 423 -22.51 35.00 -5.91
CA LEU A 423 -22.36 33.91 -6.86
C LEU A 423 -21.85 34.40 -8.22
N GLN A 424 -22.37 35.52 -8.72
CA GLN A 424 -21.85 36.20 -9.90
C GLN A 424 -20.36 36.52 -9.75
N ASN A 425 -19.95 37.10 -8.62
CA ASN A 425 -18.55 37.45 -8.36
C ASN A 425 -17.65 36.21 -8.41
N ILE A 426 -18.03 35.14 -7.71
CA ILE A 426 -17.24 33.91 -7.62
C ILE A 426 -17.15 33.18 -8.97
N LEU A 427 -18.25 33.07 -9.71
CA LEU A 427 -18.24 32.44 -11.04
C LEU A 427 -17.45 33.27 -12.06
N LEU A 428 -17.49 34.60 -11.97
CA LEU A 428 -16.65 35.45 -12.83
C LEU A 428 -15.17 35.38 -12.44
N LYS A 429 -14.83 35.22 -11.15
CA LYS A 429 -13.45 34.92 -10.73
C LYS A 429 -12.99 33.57 -11.27
N SER A 430 -13.85 32.55 -11.24
CA SER A 430 -13.59 31.26 -11.89
C SER A 430 -13.35 31.42 -13.39
N LEU A 431 -14.20 32.18 -14.07
CA LEU A 431 -14.07 32.46 -15.50
C LEU A 431 -12.75 33.17 -15.82
N LEU A 432 -12.40 34.19 -15.04
CA LEU A 432 -11.12 34.91 -15.15
C LEU A 432 -9.94 33.96 -14.95
N LYS A 433 -9.98 33.11 -13.92
CA LYS A 433 -8.91 32.15 -13.65
C LYS A 433 -8.67 31.23 -14.85
N VAL A 434 -9.73 30.70 -15.47
CA VAL A 434 -9.61 29.89 -16.70
C VAL A 434 -9.13 30.73 -17.88
N GLY A 435 -9.68 31.93 -18.07
CA GLY A 435 -9.34 32.85 -19.16
C GLY A 435 -7.86 33.22 -19.18
N THR A 436 -7.24 33.43 -18.02
CA THR A 436 -5.79 33.73 -17.92
C THR A 436 -4.89 32.59 -18.41
N GLN A 437 -5.41 31.37 -18.54
CA GLN A 437 -4.67 30.19 -19.05
C GLN A 437 -4.91 29.96 -20.54
N TYR A 438 -5.87 30.66 -21.15
CA TYR A 438 -6.21 30.53 -22.57
C TYR A 438 -5.31 31.43 -23.41
N ARG A 439 -4.77 30.89 -24.51
CA ARG A 439 -4.01 31.67 -25.50
C ARG A 439 -4.79 31.70 -26.81
N THR A 440 -5.31 32.87 -27.16
CA THR A 440 -6.03 33.02 -28.43
C THR A 440 -5.08 33.20 -29.60
N VAL A 441 -5.40 32.53 -30.71
CA VAL A 441 -4.76 32.77 -32.02
C VAL A 441 -5.60 33.75 -32.86
N SER A 442 -6.91 33.82 -32.61
CA SER A 442 -7.84 34.72 -33.30
C SER A 442 -9.06 35.01 -32.42
N PHE A 443 -9.17 36.25 -31.94
CA PHE A 443 -10.31 36.68 -31.13
C PHE A 443 -11.66 36.57 -31.86
N GLU A 444 -11.68 36.81 -33.17
CA GLU A 444 -12.88 36.72 -34.00
C GLU A 444 -13.47 35.30 -34.03
N LYS A 445 -12.61 34.28 -33.97
CA LYS A 445 -12.99 32.86 -34.00
C LYS A 445 -13.04 32.20 -32.63
N ALA A 446 -12.48 32.85 -31.60
CA ALA A 446 -12.33 32.26 -30.27
C ALA A 446 -13.65 32.17 -29.50
N PHE A 447 -14.45 33.24 -29.50
CA PHE A 447 -15.62 33.33 -28.64
C PHE A 447 -16.90 33.59 -29.44
N PRO A 448 -17.92 32.71 -29.32
CA PRO A 448 -19.19 32.94 -30.00
C PRO A 448 -19.97 34.10 -29.36
N VAL A 449 -20.92 34.66 -30.11
CA VAL A 449 -21.81 35.73 -29.64
C VAL A 449 -22.57 35.32 -28.37
N SER A 450 -22.90 34.03 -28.23
CA SER A 450 -23.52 33.45 -27.04
C SER A 450 -22.66 33.55 -25.78
N PHE A 451 -21.34 33.68 -25.90
CA PHE A 451 -20.43 33.96 -24.79
C PHE A 451 -20.30 35.47 -24.54
N LEU A 452 -20.06 36.24 -25.61
CA LEU A 452 -19.75 37.67 -25.52
C LEU A 452 -20.93 38.51 -25.02
N GLN A 453 -22.17 38.20 -25.45
CA GLN A 453 -23.34 38.98 -25.04
C GLN A 453 -23.62 38.89 -23.53
N PRO A 454 -23.68 37.70 -22.89
CA PRO A 454 -23.80 37.61 -21.44
C PRO A 454 -22.67 38.33 -20.70
N LEU A 455 -21.42 38.20 -21.18
CA LEU A 455 -20.27 38.84 -20.55
C LEU A 455 -20.36 40.38 -20.60
N LEU A 456 -20.78 40.94 -21.74
CA LEU A 456 -21.04 42.38 -21.89
C LEU A 456 -22.22 42.87 -21.04
N LYS A 457 -23.24 42.03 -20.79
CA LYS A 457 -24.29 42.37 -19.81
C LYS A 457 -23.71 42.49 -18.40
N MET A 458 -22.79 41.60 -18.01
CA MET A 458 -22.11 41.68 -16.70
C MET A 458 -21.21 42.91 -16.56
N ALA A 459 -20.61 43.40 -17.65
CA ALA A 459 -19.86 44.67 -17.66
C ALA A 459 -20.74 45.88 -17.26
N ARG A 460 -22.07 45.74 -17.33
CA ARG A 460 -23.05 46.77 -16.94
C ARG A 460 -23.71 46.48 -15.58
N ALA A 461 -23.24 45.49 -14.83
CA ALA A 461 -23.77 45.17 -13.52
C ALA A 461 -23.62 46.33 -12.53
N SER A 462 -24.54 46.43 -11.57
CA SER A 462 -24.51 47.47 -10.53
C SER A 462 -23.28 47.38 -9.62
N SER A 463 -22.78 46.17 -9.40
CA SER A 463 -21.62 45.88 -8.55
C SER A 463 -20.30 46.28 -9.23
N LEU A 464 -19.52 47.15 -8.58
CA LEU A 464 -18.20 47.57 -9.06
C LEU A 464 -17.21 46.39 -9.19
N PRO A 465 -17.05 45.50 -8.19
CA PRO A 465 -16.15 44.35 -8.31
C PRO A 465 -16.45 43.45 -9.51
N ILE A 466 -17.73 43.22 -9.83
CA ILE A 466 -18.13 42.43 -10.99
C ILE A 466 -17.63 43.07 -12.29
N ARG A 467 -17.84 44.38 -12.45
CA ARG A 467 -17.40 45.10 -13.65
C ARG A 467 -15.88 45.05 -13.82
N VAL A 468 -15.13 45.18 -12.73
CA VAL A 468 -13.66 45.08 -12.76
C VAL A 468 -13.22 43.69 -13.21
N ILE A 469 -13.80 42.62 -12.66
CA ILE A 469 -13.45 41.24 -13.04
C ILE A 469 -13.74 41.02 -14.54
N VAL A 470 -14.89 41.47 -15.04
CA VAL A 470 -15.24 41.32 -16.46
C VAL A 470 -14.22 41.98 -17.38
N MET A 471 -13.73 43.17 -17.00
CA MET A 471 -12.71 43.88 -17.78
C MET A 471 -11.32 43.24 -17.73
N GLN A 472 -11.08 42.30 -16.81
CA GLN A 472 -9.81 41.57 -16.69
C GLN A 472 -9.82 40.24 -17.46
N ILE A 473 -10.98 39.78 -17.94
CA ILE A 473 -11.12 38.48 -18.65
C ILE A 473 -10.50 38.54 -20.06
N PHE A 474 -10.24 39.75 -20.56
CA PHE A 474 -9.48 40.04 -21.78
C PHE A 474 -8.40 41.07 -21.46
#